data_AF-K1RY32-F1
#
_entry.id   AF-K1RY32-F1
#
_cell.length_a   1.000
_cell.length_b   1.000
_cell.length_c   1.000
_cell.angle_alpha   90.00
_cell.angle_beta   90.00
_cell.angle_gamma   90.00
#
_symmetry.space_group_name_H-M   'P 1'
#
loop_
_entity.id
_entity.type
_entity.pdbx_description
1 polymer ?
#
loop_
_entity_poly.entity_id
_entity_poly.type
_entity_poly.pdbx_seq_one_letter_code
_entity_poly.pdbx_strand_id
1 'polypeptide(L)'
;PTDCPQREKGGWTGDIQIHARTAMLNENVTPFLTRWLRNMTCSQQKNGAIPNVIPLTGIYELLEKLNRIVYRNFEPVGEAGWGDAACIVPWSMYQLTGNIRILREQYDTMKKWCDYIINTAKKRRGKMKHPKEIDQYLWNTGHQYGEWLIPSQTVDGADQSAAKLINTSTYCAPIFGWNSCRIMADTAALLGHTSDELYYDDIASRMKSAIQKGLIDDDGKMPLDFMGSYVLAIAFDLAPERKKKSIAGHLIRKIEENGDCLDTGFLTTPYLLDALCKIGRMDKAYKILLQTKCRHGFMSEAGSDNNTGKITFLTRRTGLRL
;
A
#
# COMPACT_ATOMS: atom_id res chain seq x y z
N PRO A 1 -7.19 6.23 -14.68
CA PRO A 1 -6.04 5.30 -14.80
C PRO A 1 -6.59 3.91 -14.61
N THR A 2 -6.43 3.01 -15.59
CA THR A 2 -7.12 1.70 -15.58
C THR A 2 -6.16 0.56 -15.22
N ASP A 3 -6.66 -0.49 -14.57
CA ASP A 3 -5.91 -1.71 -14.24
C ASP A 3 -5.43 -2.47 -15.49
N CYS A 4 -6.30 -2.65 -16.49
CA CYS A 4 -5.97 -3.29 -17.75
C CYS A 4 -6.77 -2.69 -18.92
N PRO A 5 -6.21 -2.66 -20.13
CA PRO A 5 -6.87 -2.04 -21.28
C PRO A 5 -7.89 -2.95 -21.98
N GLN A 6 -7.98 -4.23 -21.60
CA GLN A 6 -8.70 -5.26 -22.36
C GLN A 6 -10.01 -5.70 -21.68
N ARG A 7 -9.94 -6.19 -20.43
CA ARG A 7 -11.09 -6.82 -19.76
C ARG A 7 -11.90 -5.84 -18.91
N GLU A 8 -11.30 -5.37 -17.82
CA GLU A 8 -11.99 -4.68 -16.73
C GLU A 8 -12.05 -3.18 -16.96
N LYS A 9 -10.91 -2.58 -17.35
CA LYS A 9 -10.77 -1.15 -17.60
C LYS A 9 -11.25 -0.30 -16.40
N GLY A 10 -11.10 -0.85 -15.20
CA GLY A 10 -11.53 -0.28 -13.93
C GLY A 10 -10.53 0.74 -13.42
N GLY A 11 -11.03 1.85 -12.90
CA GLY A 11 -10.23 2.91 -12.30
C GLY A 11 -9.68 2.56 -10.91
N TRP A 12 -9.04 1.40 -10.76
CA TRP A 12 -8.59 0.88 -9.48
C TRP A 12 -7.59 1.83 -8.81
N THR A 13 -7.87 2.19 -7.56
CA THR A 13 -7.12 3.22 -6.83
C THR A 13 -5.74 2.72 -6.40
N GLY A 14 -5.62 1.44 -6.01
CA GLY A 14 -4.34 0.83 -5.65
C GLY A 14 -3.36 0.81 -6.82
N ASP A 15 -3.83 0.46 -8.03
CA ASP A 15 -3.07 0.44 -9.30
C ASP A 15 -2.40 1.77 -9.57
N ILE A 16 -3.17 2.86 -9.54
CA ILE A 16 -2.55 4.16 -9.74
C ILE A 16 -1.72 4.60 -8.54
N GLN A 17 -2.07 4.24 -7.30
CA GLN A 17 -1.28 4.62 -6.13
C GLN A 17 0.18 4.17 -6.27
N ILE A 18 0.41 2.91 -6.62
CA ILE A 18 1.76 2.36 -6.72
C ILE A 18 2.49 2.83 -7.99
N HIS A 19 1.75 3.25 -9.02
CA HIS A 19 2.31 3.58 -10.32
C HIS A 19 2.44 5.09 -10.56
N ALA A 20 1.72 5.95 -9.83
CA ALA A 20 1.62 7.39 -10.10
C ALA A 20 2.98 8.07 -10.20
N ARG A 21 3.89 7.78 -9.27
CA ARG A 21 5.24 8.37 -9.27
C ARG A 21 6.00 8.00 -10.54
N THR A 22 5.96 6.72 -10.92
CA THR A 22 6.63 6.24 -12.13
C THR A 22 6.01 6.81 -13.41
N ALA A 23 4.68 6.87 -13.48
CA ALA A 23 3.97 7.49 -14.60
C ALA A 23 4.39 8.95 -14.79
N MET A 24 4.50 9.72 -13.70
CA MET A 24 4.92 11.13 -13.74
C MET A 24 6.38 11.34 -14.09
N LEU A 25 7.26 10.38 -13.80
CA LEU A 25 8.67 10.43 -14.23
C LEU A 25 8.82 10.13 -15.73
N ASN A 26 7.89 9.38 -16.32
CA ASN A 26 7.94 9.00 -17.73
C ASN A 26 7.15 9.94 -18.64
N GLU A 27 6.02 10.48 -18.17
CA GLU A 27 5.10 11.27 -18.99
C GLU A 27 4.46 12.42 -18.20
N ASN A 28 4.02 13.47 -18.90
CA ASN A 28 3.25 14.55 -18.27
C ASN A 28 1.78 14.13 -18.04
N VAL A 29 1.56 13.34 -16.99
CA VAL A 29 0.22 12.89 -16.57
C VAL A 29 -0.44 13.81 -15.53
N THR A 30 0.16 14.97 -15.22
CA THR A 30 -0.33 15.88 -14.17
C THR A 30 -1.79 16.31 -14.39
N PRO A 31 -2.21 16.77 -15.59
CA PRO A 31 -3.61 17.15 -15.83
C PRO A 31 -4.58 15.96 -15.67
N PHE A 32 -4.15 14.78 -16.12
CA PHE A 32 -4.93 13.56 -16.06
C PHE A 32 -5.18 13.11 -14.61
N LEU A 33 -4.12 13.07 -13.79
CA LEU A 33 -4.23 12.74 -12.37
C LEU A 33 -4.98 13.80 -11.57
N THR A 34 -4.80 15.09 -11.89
CA THR A 34 -5.57 16.18 -11.27
C THR A 34 -7.08 16.00 -11.51
N ARG A 35 -7.47 15.67 -12.74
CA ARG A 35 -8.88 15.39 -13.06
C ARG A 35 -9.40 14.15 -12.33
N TRP A 36 -8.59 13.10 -12.25
CA TRP A 36 -8.95 11.86 -11.55
C TRP A 36 -9.13 12.08 -10.04
N LEU A 37 -8.26 12.87 -9.40
CA LEU A 37 -8.39 13.24 -7.98
C LEU A 37 -9.69 14.00 -7.69
N ARG A 38 -10.14 14.88 -8.60
CA ARG A 38 -11.46 15.52 -8.47
C ARG A 38 -12.61 14.50 -8.54
N ASN A 39 -12.49 13.47 -9.38
CA ASN A 39 -13.49 12.39 -9.42
C ASN A 39 -13.47 11.56 -8.13
N MET A 40 -12.29 11.39 -7.51
CA MET A 40 -12.15 10.75 -6.20
C MET A 40 -12.84 11.55 -5.12
N THR A 41 -12.65 12.86 -5.06
CA THR A 41 -13.37 13.74 -4.13
C THR A 41 -14.89 13.56 -4.27
N CYS A 42 -15.41 13.52 -5.50
CA CYS A 42 -16.84 13.30 -5.74
C CYS A 42 -17.34 11.90 -5.34
N SER A 43 -16.46 10.89 -5.36
CA SER A 43 -16.78 9.49 -5.06
C SER A 43 -16.57 9.12 -3.59
N GLN A 44 -15.93 10.00 -2.80
CA GLN A 44 -15.68 9.77 -1.38
C GLN A 44 -17.00 9.63 -0.61
N GLN A 45 -17.07 8.60 0.21
CA GLN A 45 -18.26 8.23 0.96
C GLN A 45 -18.47 9.17 2.15
N LYS A 46 -19.72 9.24 2.65
CA LYS A 46 -20.08 10.12 3.77
C LYS A 46 -19.28 9.84 5.06
N ASN A 47 -18.89 8.59 5.28
CA ASN A 47 -18.06 8.19 6.42
C ASN A 47 -16.55 8.42 6.20
N GLY A 48 -16.15 8.99 5.06
CA GLY A 48 -14.77 9.28 4.69
C GLY A 48 -14.07 8.18 3.88
N ALA A 49 -14.69 6.99 3.74
CA ALA A 49 -14.13 5.89 2.97
C ALA A 49 -13.94 6.28 1.49
N ILE A 50 -12.82 5.86 0.91
CA ILE A 50 -12.52 6.02 -0.51
C ILE A 50 -12.83 4.70 -1.22
N PRO A 51 -13.68 4.70 -2.26
CA PRO A 51 -13.90 3.50 -3.07
C PRO A 51 -12.62 2.99 -3.71
N ASN A 52 -12.48 1.67 -3.79
CA ASN A 52 -11.36 0.98 -4.45
C ASN A 52 -11.31 1.18 -5.98
N VAL A 53 -12.39 1.64 -6.61
CA VAL A 53 -12.49 1.93 -8.04
C VAL A 53 -13.13 3.31 -8.24
N ILE A 54 -12.48 4.14 -9.07
CA ILE A 54 -12.91 5.53 -9.34
C ILE A 54 -12.94 5.80 -10.85
N PRO A 55 -14.11 6.10 -11.44
CA PRO A 55 -15.41 6.30 -10.77
C PRO A 55 -16.06 4.99 -10.30
N LEU A 56 -16.75 5.02 -9.15
CA LEU A 56 -17.52 3.89 -8.64
C LEU A 56 -18.88 3.84 -9.35
N THR A 57 -18.94 3.16 -10.49
CA THR A 57 -20.15 3.07 -11.33
C THR A 57 -20.36 1.68 -11.89
N GLY A 58 -21.62 1.35 -12.25
CA GLY A 58 -21.96 0.13 -12.95
C GLY A 58 -21.66 -1.12 -12.12
N ILE A 59 -20.94 -2.09 -12.71
CA ILE A 59 -20.63 -3.37 -12.05
C ILE A 59 -19.86 -3.19 -10.73
N TYR A 60 -19.00 -2.15 -10.63
CA TYR A 60 -18.21 -1.91 -9.43
C TYR A 60 -19.06 -1.47 -8.24
N GLU A 61 -20.17 -0.76 -8.47
CA GLU A 61 -21.12 -0.41 -7.42
C GLU A 61 -21.84 -1.66 -6.88
N LEU A 62 -22.17 -2.61 -7.76
CA LEU A 62 -22.74 -3.90 -7.35
C LEU A 62 -21.72 -4.73 -6.55
N LEU A 63 -20.47 -4.80 -7.01
CA LEU A 63 -19.40 -5.53 -6.33
C LEU A 63 -19.10 -4.94 -4.93
N GLU A 64 -19.13 -3.61 -4.78
CA GLU A 64 -18.99 -2.95 -3.47
C GLU A 64 -20.09 -3.39 -2.50
N LYS A 65 -21.35 -3.37 -2.94
CA LYS A 65 -22.51 -3.79 -2.14
C LYS A 65 -22.44 -5.26 -1.75
N LEU A 66 -22.03 -6.12 -2.68
CA LEU A 66 -21.85 -7.55 -2.42
C LEU A 66 -20.73 -7.81 -1.42
N ASN A 67 -19.58 -7.15 -1.58
CA ASN A 67 -18.47 -7.25 -0.64
C ASN A 67 -18.89 -6.83 0.77
N ARG A 68 -19.69 -5.76 0.90
CA ARG A 68 -20.24 -5.34 2.20
C ARG A 68 -21.06 -6.43 2.89
N ILE A 69 -21.88 -7.15 2.14
CA ILE A 69 -22.68 -8.27 2.67
C ILE A 69 -21.75 -9.42 3.08
N VAL A 70 -20.85 -9.85 2.19
CA VAL A 70 -19.92 -10.97 2.41
C VAL A 70 -19.04 -10.74 3.64
N TYR A 71 -18.50 -9.53 3.78
CA TYR A 71 -17.59 -9.16 4.87
C TYR A 71 -18.30 -8.53 6.08
N ARG A 72 -19.65 -8.57 6.11
CA ARG A 72 -20.50 -8.08 7.21
C ARG A 72 -20.19 -6.63 7.61
N ASN A 73 -19.94 -5.78 6.62
CA ASN A 73 -19.72 -4.35 6.79
C ASN A 73 -20.99 -3.58 6.41
N PHE A 74 -21.66 -2.99 7.40
CA PHE A 74 -22.93 -2.29 7.18
C PHE A 74 -22.77 -0.88 6.63
N GLU A 75 -21.56 -0.32 6.60
CA GLU A 75 -21.21 0.97 6.00
C GLU A 75 -20.22 0.79 4.84
N PRO A 76 -20.07 1.78 3.93
CA PRO A 76 -19.02 1.78 2.92
C PRO A 76 -17.63 1.60 3.54
N VAL A 77 -16.80 0.79 2.89
CA VAL A 77 -15.47 0.42 3.38
C VAL A 77 -14.42 0.97 2.41
N GLY A 78 -13.31 1.46 2.95
CA GLY A 78 -12.09 1.64 2.19
C GLY A 78 -11.04 0.62 2.61
N GLU A 79 -10.22 0.21 1.65
CA GLU A 79 -9.16 -0.79 1.83
C GLU A 79 -7.77 -0.14 1.85
N ALA A 80 -6.89 -0.68 2.68
CA ALA A 80 -5.53 -0.24 2.81
C ALA A 80 -4.73 -0.48 1.53
N GLY A 81 -4.00 0.54 1.09
CA GLY A 81 -3.28 0.55 -0.17
C GLY A 81 -4.14 0.86 -1.40
N TRP A 82 -5.47 0.93 -1.27
CA TRP A 82 -6.39 1.39 -2.30
C TRP A 82 -6.95 2.76 -1.93
N GLY A 83 -7.59 2.89 -0.77
CA GLY A 83 -8.12 4.16 -0.29
C GLY A 83 -7.02 5.18 0.02
N ASP A 84 -5.83 4.71 0.41
CA ASP A 84 -4.65 5.53 0.68
C ASP A 84 -4.14 6.29 -0.56
N ALA A 85 -4.63 5.96 -1.76
CA ALA A 85 -4.42 6.76 -2.96
C ALA A 85 -4.86 8.21 -2.77
N ALA A 86 -5.85 8.47 -1.92
CA ALA A 86 -6.30 9.82 -1.56
C ALA A 86 -5.20 10.68 -0.92
N CYS A 87 -4.25 10.07 -0.21
CA CYS A 87 -3.11 10.76 0.39
C CYS A 87 -1.85 10.61 -0.47
N ILE A 88 -1.55 9.38 -0.91
CA ILE A 88 -0.27 9.05 -1.55
C ILE A 88 -0.15 9.66 -2.95
N VAL A 89 -1.22 9.68 -3.76
CA VAL A 89 -1.16 10.24 -5.12
C VAL A 89 -0.93 11.76 -5.11
N PRO A 90 -1.74 12.60 -4.42
CA PRO A 90 -1.49 14.04 -4.39
C PRO A 90 -0.15 14.39 -3.72
N TRP A 91 0.26 13.63 -2.69
CA TRP A 91 1.59 13.79 -2.08
C TRP A 91 2.72 13.50 -3.07
N SER A 92 2.65 12.40 -3.81
CA SER A 92 3.64 12.06 -4.84
C SER A 92 3.70 13.11 -5.95
N MET A 93 2.53 13.62 -6.37
CA MET A 93 2.46 14.70 -7.35
C MET A 93 3.14 15.97 -6.83
N TYR A 94 2.89 16.35 -5.58
CA TYR A 94 3.56 17.48 -4.94
C TYR A 94 5.07 17.28 -4.85
N GLN A 95 5.53 16.13 -4.37
CA GLN A 95 6.97 15.85 -4.22
C GLN A 95 7.73 15.93 -5.55
N LEU A 96 7.10 15.54 -6.67
CA LEU A 96 7.72 15.59 -7.99
C LEU A 96 7.65 16.96 -8.68
N THR A 97 6.63 17.77 -8.38
CA THR A 97 6.35 19.01 -9.12
C THR A 97 6.52 20.29 -8.30
N GLY A 98 6.59 20.19 -6.98
CA GLY A 98 6.50 21.32 -6.06
C GLY A 98 5.12 22.00 -6.04
N ASN A 99 4.12 21.48 -6.77
CA ASN A 99 2.83 22.14 -6.92
C ASN A 99 1.94 21.96 -5.69
N ILE A 100 2.07 22.88 -4.73
CA ILE A 100 1.32 22.90 -3.47
C ILE A 100 -0.21 23.02 -3.67
N ARG A 101 -0.67 23.53 -4.82
CA ARG A 101 -2.10 23.69 -5.10
C ARG A 101 -2.82 22.34 -5.12
N ILE A 102 -2.16 21.27 -5.55
CA ILE A 102 -2.73 19.92 -5.56
C ILE A 102 -3.10 19.48 -4.13
N LEU A 103 -2.20 19.73 -3.17
CA LEU A 103 -2.46 19.44 -1.76
C LEU A 103 -3.62 20.27 -1.22
N ARG A 104 -3.68 21.57 -1.55
CA ARG A 104 -4.80 22.44 -1.15
C ARG A 104 -6.14 21.97 -1.70
N GLU A 105 -6.18 21.57 -2.98
CA GLU A 105 -7.41 21.07 -3.61
C GLU A 105 -7.86 19.71 -3.07
N GLN A 106 -6.94 18.89 -2.52
CA GLN A 106 -7.24 17.54 -2.02
C GLN A 106 -7.32 17.44 -0.49
N TYR A 107 -7.03 18.53 0.22
CA TYR A 107 -6.91 18.55 1.68
C TYR A 107 -8.11 17.93 2.40
N ASP A 108 -9.33 18.35 2.05
CA ASP A 108 -10.55 17.84 2.70
C ASP A 108 -10.78 16.34 2.44
N THR A 109 -10.41 15.85 1.25
CA THR A 109 -10.51 14.43 0.91
C THR A 109 -9.51 13.61 1.71
N MET A 110 -8.26 14.08 1.81
CA MET A 110 -7.21 13.47 2.63
C MET A 110 -7.60 13.42 4.11
N LYS A 111 -8.13 14.54 4.64
CA LYS A 111 -8.56 14.66 6.03
C LYS A 111 -9.66 13.64 6.37
N LYS A 112 -10.72 13.59 5.56
CA LYS A 112 -11.84 12.64 5.74
C LYS A 112 -11.39 11.18 5.63
N TRP A 113 -10.43 10.87 4.77
CA TRP A 113 -9.85 9.52 4.68
C TRP A 113 -9.08 9.14 5.95
N CYS A 114 -8.23 10.05 6.46
CA CYS A 114 -7.50 9.83 7.70
C CYS A 114 -8.46 9.67 8.89
N ASP A 115 -9.50 10.50 8.96
CA ASP A 115 -10.52 10.39 10.00
C ASP A 115 -11.30 9.08 9.93
N TYR A 116 -11.59 8.57 8.74
CA TYR A 116 -12.18 7.23 8.56
C TYR A 116 -11.27 6.15 9.14
N ILE A 117 -9.97 6.17 8.84
CA ILE A 117 -8.98 5.20 9.36
C ILE A 117 -8.96 5.25 10.90
N ILE A 118 -8.79 6.45 11.46
CA ILE A 118 -8.67 6.67 12.91
C ILE A 118 -9.95 6.21 13.63
N ASN A 119 -11.12 6.59 13.12
CA ASN A 119 -12.39 6.20 13.70
C ASN A 119 -12.64 4.69 13.62
N THR A 120 -12.23 4.06 12.52
CA THR A 120 -12.34 2.62 12.33
C THR A 120 -11.46 1.87 13.33
N ALA A 121 -10.19 2.27 13.48
CA ALA A 121 -9.26 1.69 14.46
C ALA A 121 -9.75 1.85 15.91
N LYS A 122 -10.31 3.01 16.27
CA LYS A 122 -10.83 3.25 17.63
C LYS A 122 -12.09 2.44 17.96
N LYS A 123 -12.99 2.26 16.99
CA LYS A 123 -14.32 1.65 17.22
C LYS A 123 -14.34 0.13 17.10
N ARG A 124 -13.43 -0.44 16.30
CA ARG A 124 -13.44 -1.88 15.97
C ARG A 124 -12.12 -2.50 16.38
N ARG A 125 -12.18 -3.76 16.85
CA ARG A 125 -11.00 -4.50 17.29
C ARG A 125 -10.61 -5.58 16.30
N GLY A 126 -9.31 -5.69 16.03
CA GLY A 126 -8.76 -6.68 15.11
C GLY A 126 -8.76 -8.10 15.65
N LYS A 127 -8.42 -9.05 14.78
CA LYS A 127 -8.35 -10.48 15.15
C LYS A 127 -7.19 -10.81 16.09
N MET A 128 -6.12 -10.01 16.08
CA MET A 128 -4.88 -10.26 16.83
C MET A 128 -5.00 -10.03 18.36
N LYS A 129 -6.16 -9.56 18.87
CA LYS A 129 -6.47 -9.38 20.29
C LYS A 129 -5.37 -8.66 21.11
N HIS A 130 -4.70 -7.66 20.52
CA HIS A 130 -3.77 -6.80 21.26
C HIS A 130 -4.47 -6.07 22.41
N PRO A 131 -3.75 -5.63 23.46
CA PRO A 131 -4.32 -4.75 24.49
C PRO A 131 -5.02 -3.53 23.88
N LYS A 132 -6.11 -3.06 24.50
CA LYS A 132 -7.00 -2.03 23.92
C LYS A 132 -6.25 -0.73 23.61
N GLU A 133 -5.30 -0.40 24.47
CA GLU A 133 -4.43 0.78 24.37
C GLU A 133 -3.54 0.77 23.12
N ILE A 134 -3.22 -0.41 22.58
CA ILE A 134 -2.46 -0.59 21.32
C ILE A 134 -3.44 -0.71 20.15
N ASP A 135 -4.43 -1.59 20.28
CA ASP A 135 -5.37 -1.96 19.19
C ASP A 135 -6.16 -0.76 18.66
N GLN A 136 -6.53 0.21 19.51
CA GLN A 136 -7.26 1.42 19.10
C GLN A 136 -6.49 2.32 18.11
N TYR A 137 -5.19 2.09 17.94
CA TYR A 137 -4.33 2.79 16.97
C TYR A 137 -3.86 1.88 15.83
N LEU A 138 -4.38 0.65 15.75
CA LEU A 138 -4.11 -0.27 14.65
C LEU A 138 -5.37 -0.36 13.77
N TRP A 139 -5.30 0.20 12.57
CA TRP A 139 -6.34 -0.05 11.58
C TRP A 139 -6.20 -1.47 11.04
N ASN A 140 -6.96 -2.41 11.61
CA ASN A 140 -6.83 -3.85 11.37
C ASN A 140 -8.18 -4.55 11.22
N THR A 141 -9.21 -3.80 10.80
CA THR A 141 -10.58 -4.28 10.60
C THR A 141 -11.17 -3.78 9.28
N GLY A 142 -12.35 -4.30 8.94
CA GLY A 142 -12.98 -4.07 7.64
C GLY A 142 -12.52 -5.08 6.60
N HIS A 143 -13.12 -4.98 5.42
CA HIS A 143 -12.60 -5.70 4.26
C HIS A 143 -11.24 -5.12 3.88
N GLN A 144 -10.29 -5.99 3.54
CA GLN A 144 -8.93 -5.63 3.17
C GLN A 144 -8.43 -6.64 2.14
N TYR A 145 -7.90 -6.16 1.01
CA TYR A 145 -7.23 -7.02 0.04
C TYR A 145 -5.86 -7.51 0.55
N GLY A 146 -5.19 -6.68 1.34
CA GLY A 146 -3.83 -6.94 1.80
C GLY A 146 -2.82 -6.86 0.65
N GLU A 147 -1.70 -7.55 0.83
CA GLU A 147 -0.69 -7.72 -0.21
C GLU A 147 -1.20 -8.72 -1.26
N TRP A 148 -1.80 -8.18 -2.33
CA TRP A 148 -2.37 -8.94 -3.44
C TRP A 148 -1.29 -9.57 -4.31
N LEU A 149 -1.50 -10.79 -4.80
CA LEU A 149 -0.68 -11.44 -5.82
C LEU A 149 0.79 -11.68 -5.41
N ILE A 150 1.00 -12.16 -4.18
CA ILE A 150 2.32 -12.64 -3.72
C ILE A 150 2.68 -13.93 -4.49
N PRO A 151 3.86 -14.03 -5.11
CA PRO A 151 4.28 -15.21 -5.88
C PRO A 151 4.09 -16.55 -5.16
N SER A 152 4.56 -16.68 -3.92
CA SER A 152 4.43 -17.91 -3.13
C SER A 152 3.02 -18.21 -2.66
N GLN A 153 2.09 -17.25 -2.76
CA GLN A 153 0.70 -17.40 -2.35
C GLN A 153 -0.27 -17.46 -3.54
N THR A 154 0.24 -17.43 -4.77
CA THR A 154 -0.60 -17.46 -5.98
C THR A 154 -0.43 -18.79 -6.69
N VAL A 155 -1.56 -19.44 -6.94
CA VAL A 155 -1.60 -20.72 -7.67
C VAL A 155 -2.55 -20.53 -8.85
N ASP A 156 -2.08 -20.86 -10.07
CA ASP A 156 -2.82 -20.71 -11.33
C ASP A 156 -3.41 -19.29 -11.53
N GLY A 157 -2.65 -18.26 -11.13
CA GLY A 157 -3.05 -16.86 -11.26
C GLY A 157 -4.09 -16.39 -10.23
N ALA A 158 -4.53 -17.25 -9.31
CA ALA A 158 -5.44 -16.92 -8.22
C ALA A 158 -4.69 -16.73 -6.89
N ASP A 159 -4.93 -15.59 -6.23
CA ASP A 159 -4.36 -15.27 -4.93
C ASP A 159 -5.04 -16.10 -3.82
N GLN A 160 -4.27 -16.97 -3.17
CA GLN A 160 -4.75 -17.83 -2.08
C GLN A 160 -4.64 -17.16 -0.70
N SER A 161 -4.03 -15.98 -0.60
CA SER A 161 -3.86 -15.25 0.67
C SER A 161 -5.19 -14.76 1.24
N ALA A 162 -6.15 -14.43 0.37
CA ALA A 162 -7.48 -13.97 0.78
C ALA A 162 -8.29 -15.04 1.52
N ALA A 163 -8.02 -16.33 1.29
CA ALA A 163 -8.73 -17.45 1.92
C ALA A 163 -8.27 -17.72 3.37
N LYS A 164 -7.20 -17.07 3.85
CA LYS A 164 -6.62 -17.34 5.18
C LYS A 164 -7.27 -16.47 6.25
N LEU A 165 -7.50 -17.07 7.43
CA LEU A 165 -8.10 -16.40 8.59
C LEU A 165 -7.28 -15.19 9.06
N ILE A 166 -5.95 -15.31 8.99
CA ILE A 166 -4.98 -14.22 9.15
C ILE A 166 -4.26 -14.10 7.80
N ASN A 167 -4.31 -12.92 7.21
CA ASN A 167 -3.67 -12.61 5.94
C ASN A 167 -2.82 -11.34 6.06
N THR A 168 -2.24 -10.92 4.95
CA THR A 168 -1.29 -9.80 4.87
C THR A 168 -1.87 -8.45 5.29
N SER A 169 -3.20 -8.30 5.35
CA SER A 169 -3.85 -7.10 5.91
C SER A 169 -3.46 -6.82 7.37
N THR A 170 -3.04 -7.85 8.11
CA THR A 170 -2.58 -7.72 9.52
C THR A 170 -1.43 -6.71 9.67
N TYR A 171 -0.60 -6.55 8.63
CA TYR A 171 0.48 -5.57 8.61
C TYR A 171 0.26 -4.48 7.56
N CYS A 172 -0.35 -4.76 6.40
CA CYS A 172 -0.60 -3.72 5.38
C CYS A 172 -1.51 -2.62 5.93
N ALA A 173 -2.64 -2.97 6.55
CA ALA A 173 -3.63 -1.96 6.95
C ALA A 173 -3.13 -0.99 8.03
N PRO A 174 -2.48 -1.46 9.12
CA PRO A 174 -1.90 -0.54 10.09
C PRO A 174 -0.82 0.36 9.48
N ILE A 175 0.04 -0.18 8.62
CA ILE A 175 1.18 0.55 8.04
C ILE A 175 0.71 1.62 7.05
N PHE A 176 -0.17 1.27 6.10
CA PHE A 176 -0.68 2.25 5.14
C PHE A 176 -1.58 3.30 5.81
N GLY A 177 -2.39 2.90 6.80
CA GLY A 177 -3.18 3.84 7.59
C GLY A 177 -2.31 4.84 8.35
N TRP A 178 -1.20 4.38 8.94
CA TRP A 178 -0.20 5.26 9.55
C TRP A 178 0.41 6.22 8.53
N ASN A 179 0.79 5.71 7.36
CA ASN A 179 1.41 6.51 6.30
C ASN A 179 0.48 7.62 5.81
N SER A 180 -0.81 7.34 5.64
CA SER A 180 -1.81 8.36 5.29
C SER A 180 -1.93 9.46 6.34
N CYS A 181 -1.97 9.10 7.63
CA CYS A 181 -1.99 10.09 8.71
C CYS A 181 -0.69 10.91 8.77
N ARG A 182 0.46 10.29 8.47
CA ARG A 182 1.76 10.99 8.39
C ARG A 182 1.79 12.00 7.25
N ILE A 183 1.37 11.60 6.05
CA ILE A 183 1.22 12.49 4.90
C ILE A 183 0.25 13.64 5.20
N MET A 184 -0.83 13.36 5.94
CA MET A 184 -1.79 14.38 6.33
C MET A 184 -1.18 15.42 7.28
N ALA A 185 -0.40 14.99 8.27
CA ALA A 185 0.32 15.89 9.16
C ALA A 185 1.30 16.78 8.37
N ASP A 186 2.11 16.19 7.49
CA ASP A 186 3.06 16.93 6.65
C ASP A 186 2.35 17.91 5.71
N THR A 187 1.20 17.50 5.15
CA THR A 187 0.37 18.35 4.29
C THR A 187 -0.23 19.52 5.07
N ALA A 188 -0.73 19.28 6.28
CA ALA A 188 -1.26 20.32 7.15
C ALA A 188 -0.17 21.35 7.53
N ALA A 189 1.04 20.89 7.84
CA ALA A 189 2.18 21.76 8.11
C ALA A 189 2.50 22.66 6.90
N LEU A 190 2.61 22.08 5.71
CA LEU A 190 2.90 22.81 4.47
C LEU A 190 1.85 23.87 4.11
N LEU A 191 0.58 23.63 4.47
CA LEU A 191 -0.53 24.54 4.20
C LEU A 191 -0.80 25.53 5.34
N GLY A 192 -0.08 25.43 6.47
CA GLY A 192 -0.25 26.31 7.63
C GLY A 192 -1.46 25.95 8.52
N HIS A 193 -1.94 24.70 8.46
CA HIS A 193 -3.03 24.19 9.30
C HIS A 193 -2.49 23.59 10.61
N THR A 194 -1.90 24.42 11.47
CA THR A 194 -1.14 24.00 12.67
C THR A 194 -1.94 23.10 13.63
N SER A 195 -3.25 23.34 13.81
CA SER A 195 -4.06 22.47 14.69
C SER A 195 -4.19 21.05 14.14
N ASP A 196 -4.36 20.91 12.83
CA ASP A 196 -4.46 19.61 12.16
C ASP A 196 -3.10 18.93 12.11
N GLU A 197 -2.02 19.67 11.85
CA GLU A 197 -0.64 19.17 11.91
C GLU A 197 -0.36 18.50 13.26
N LEU A 198 -0.56 19.21 14.37
CA LEU A 198 -0.31 18.69 15.71
C LEU A 198 -1.18 17.48 16.04
N TYR A 199 -2.45 17.49 15.60
CA TYR A 199 -3.36 16.38 15.82
C TYR A 199 -2.93 15.12 15.06
N TYR A 200 -2.69 15.22 13.76
CA TYR A 200 -2.32 14.07 12.94
C TYR A 200 -0.90 13.59 13.25
N ASP A 201 0.02 14.47 13.69
CA ASP A 201 1.34 14.07 14.16
C ASP A 201 1.28 13.22 15.44
N ASP A 202 0.52 13.64 16.46
CA ASP A 202 0.30 12.84 17.67
C ASP A 202 -0.32 11.48 17.33
N ILE A 203 -1.36 11.48 16.49
CA ILE A 203 -2.02 10.25 16.05
C ILE A 203 -1.04 9.32 15.33
N ALA A 204 -0.31 9.83 14.32
CA ALA A 204 0.63 9.00 13.57
C ALA A 204 1.80 8.53 14.47
N SER A 205 2.20 9.30 15.48
CA SER A 205 3.19 8.85 16.48
C SER A 205 2.66 7.70 17.34
N ARG A 206 1.39 7.75 17.76
CA ARG A 206 0.73 6.66 18.49
C ARG A 206 0.51 5.42 17.63
N MET A 207 0.11 5.59 16.37
CA MET A 207 0.01 4.50 15.39
C MET A 207 1.36 3.83 15.15
N LYS A 208 2.45 4.61 15.01
CA LYS A 208 3.82 4.07 14.91
C LYS A 208 4.19 3.25 16.14
N SER A 209 3.96 3.79 17.35
CA SER A 209 4.19 3.04 18.59
C SER A 209 3.34 1.76 18.65
N ALA A 210 2.09 1.80 18.21
CA ALA A 210 1.21 0.65 18.20
C ALA A 210 1.68 -0.42 17.21
N ILE A 211 2.13 -0.03 16.02
CA ILE A 211 2.75 -0.93 15.04
C ILE A 211 3.99 -1.59 15.64
N GLN A 212 4.88 -0.80 16.24
CA GLN A 212 6.12 -1.30 16.84
C GLN A 212 5.89 -2.27 17.99
N LYS A 213 4.84 -2.07 18.79
CA LYS A 213 4.50 -2.95 19.93
C LYS A 213 3.62 -4.13 19.55
N GLY A 214 2.75 -3.96 18.57
CA GLY A 214 1.75 -4.95 18.19
C GLY A 214 2.21 -5.89 17.07
N LEU A 215 3.08 -5.42 16.18
CA LEU A 215 3.45 -6.18 14.97
C LEU A 215 4.92 -6.63 14.93
N ILE A 216 5.80 -6.07 15.77
CA ILE A 216 7.25 -6.34 15.70
C ILE A 216 7.68 -7.09 16.96
N ASP A 217 7.94 -8.40 16.81
CA ASP A 217 8.42 -9.25 17.89
C ASP A 217 9.80 -8.82 18.37
N ASP A 218 10.24 -9.29 19.54
CA ASP A 218 11.49 -8.86 20.17
C ASP A 218 12.74 -9.16 19.37
N ASP A 219 12.74 -10.28 18.65
CA ASP A 219 13.77 -10.63 17.68
C ASP A 219 13.65 -9.88 16.34
N GLY A 220 12.64 -9.01 16.17
CA GLY A 220 12.40 -8.26 14.94
C GLY A 220 11.57 -9.02 13.90
N LYS A 221 11.03 -10.19 14.24
CA LYS A 221 10.12 -10.92 13.36
C LYS A 221 8.83 -10.12 13.12
N MET A 222 8.41 -10.08 11.86
CA MET A 222 7.18 -9.43 11.42
C MET A 222 6.06 -10.47 11.24
N PRO A 223 4.77 -10.06 11.22
CA PRO A 223 3.67 -11.00 11.09
C PRO A 223 3.80 -11.81 9.80
N LEU A 224 3.43 -13.09 9.90
CA LEU A 224 3.50 -14.10 8.83
C LEU A 224 4.91 -14.45 8.33
N ASP A 225 5.96 -13.76 8.79
CA ASP A 225 7.35 -13.95 8.32
C ASP A 225 7.47 -13.84 6.78
N PHE A 226 6.71 -12.92 6.19
CA PHE A 226 6.68 -12.66 4.75
C PHE A 226 7.68 -11.58 4.35
N MET A 227 8.23 -11.68 3.14
CA MET A 227 9.15 -10.68 2.59
C MET A 227 8.53 -9.28 2.63
N GLY A 228 7.25 -9.17 2.27
CA GLY A 228 6.52 -7.91 2.23
C GLY A 228 6.44 -7.20 3.59
N SER A 229 6.24 -7.93 4.68
CA SER A 229 6.10 -7.30 5.99
C SER A 229 7.40 -6.64 6.46
N TYR A 230 8.56 -7.26 6.19
CA TYR A 230 9.87 -6.65 6.45
C TYR A 230 10.17 -5.46 5.53
N VAL A 231 9.85 -5.57 4.24
CA VAL A 231 10.05 -4.47 3.28
C VAL A 231 9.28 -3.23 3.70
N LEU A 232 7.99 -3.35 4.04
CA LEU A 232 7.20 -2.19 4.47
C LEU A 232 7.72 -1.58 5.77
N ALA A 233 8.14 -2.41 6.75
CA ALA A 233 8.71 -1.91 8.00
C ALA A 233 10.00 -1.10 7.79
N ILE A 234 10.85 -1.51 6.83
CA ILE A 234 12.08 -0.81 6.46
C ILE A 234 11.77 0.43 5.62
N ALA A 235 10.96 0.28 4.57
CA ALA A 235 10.66 1.36 3.62
C ALA A 235 10.04 2.58 4.30
N PHE A 236 9.18 2.36 5.29
CA PHE A 236 8.49 3.40 6.05
C PHE A 236 9.18 3.78 7.38
N ASP A 237 10.40 3.31 7.62
CA ASP A 237 11.18 3.65 8.83
C ASP A 237 10.42 3.38 10.14
N LEU A 238 9.68 2.26 10.17
CA LEU A 238 8.85 1.83 11.30
C LEU A 238 9.63 0.93 12.28
N ALA A 239 10.72 0.32 11.84
CA ALA A 239 11.61 -0.46 12.69
C ALA A 239 12.19 0.39 13.85
N PRO A 240 12.01 -0.03 15.13
CA PRO A 240 12.73 0.57 16.25
C PRO A 240 14.25 0.46 16.03
N GLU A 241 15.01 1.47 16.46
CA GLU A 241 16.46 1.55 16.19
C GLU A 241 17.21 0.26 16.55
N ARG A 242 16.92 -0.29 17.75
CA ARG A 242 17.51 -1.54 18.24
C ARG A 242 17.17 -2.78 17.40
N LYS A 243 16.05 -2.76 16.66
CA LYS A 243 15.55 -3.89 15.86
C LYS A 243 15.86 -3.76 14.37
N LYS A 244 16.36 -2.61 13.89
CA LYS A 244 16.66 -2.36 12.46
C LYS A 244 17.54 -3.44 11.84
N LYS A 245 18.65 -3.78 12.50
CA LYS A 245 19.57 -4.84 12.01
C LYS A 245 18.90 -6.20 11.95
N SER A 246 18.05 -6.53 12.92
CA SER A 246 17.37 -7.82 12.96
C SER A 246 16.31 -7.96 11.87
N ILE A 247 15.48 -6.93 11.69
CA ILE A 247 14.50 -6.84 10.60
C ILE A 247 15.18 -6.93 9.23
N ALA A 248 16.31 -6.23 9.05
CA ALA A 248 17.12 -6.34 7.83
C ALA A 248 17.64 -7.78 7.62
N GLY A 249 18.14 -8.43 8.68
CA GLY A 249 18.57 -9.83 8.65
C GLY A 249 17.45 -10.79 8.25
N HIS A 250 16.24 -10.59 8.77
CA HIS A 250 15.06 -11.36 8.37
C HIS A 250 14.70 -11.17 6.90
N LEU A 251 14.71 -9.93 6.38
CA LEU A 251 14.47 -9.67 4.96
C LEU A 251 15.48 -10.43 4.08
N ILE A 252 16.77 -10.33 4.40
CA ILE A 252 17.83 -11.02 3.64
C ILE A 252 17.66 -12.53 3.70
N ARG A 253 17.35 -13.08 4.87
CA ARG A 253 17.05 -14.51 5.01
C ARG A 253 15.88 -14.92 4.12
N LYS A 254 14.77 -14.18 4.11
CA LYS A 254 13.60 -14.49 3.27
C LYS A 254 13.94 -14.48 1.78
N ILE A 255 14.77 -13.53 1.34
CA ILE A 255 15.25 -13.45 -0.05
C ILE A 255 16.11 -14.69 -0.39
N GLU A 256 17.01 -15.08 0.50
CA GLU A 256 17.92 -16.22 0.29
C GLU A 256 17.17 -17.56 0.32
N GLU A 257 16.24 -17.76 1.26
CA GLU A 257 15.32 -18.91 1.30
C GLU A 257 14.49 -19.04 0.02
N ASN A 258 14.12 -17.90 -0.59
CA ASN A 258 13.41 -17.89 -1.87
C ASN A 258 14.34 -17.98 -3.09
N GLY A 259 15.64 -18.23 -2.90
CA GLY A 259 16.60 -18.39 -4.00
C GLY A 259 16.91 -17.08 -4.73
N ASP A 260 16.93 -15.97 -4.01
CA ASP A 260 17.09 -14.60 -4.52
C ASP A 260 16.04 -14.23 -5.59
N CYS A 261 14.82 -14.74 -5.43
CA CYS A 261 13.65 -14.37 -6.22
C CYS A 261 12.71 -13.47 -5.40
N LEU A 262 12.02 -12.57 -6.09
CA LEU A 262 11.02 -11.71 -5.47
C LEU A 262 9.84 -12.54 -4.93
N ASP A 263 9.38 -12.19 -3.73
CA ASP A 263 8.18 -12.76 -3.11
C ASP A 263 7.34 -11.69 -2.40
N THR A 264 7.32 -10.49 -2.98
CA THR A 264 6.42 -9.41 -2.58
C THR A 264 5.24 -9.35 -3.52
N GLY A 265 4.07 -9.02 -2.99
CA GLY A 265 2.90 -8.73 -3.80
C GLY A 265 2.80 -7.25 -4.17
N PHE A 266 1.60 -6.88 -4.58
CA PHE A 266 1.26 -5.62 -5.22
C PHE A 266 1.63 -4.38 -4.38
N LEU A 267 1.25 -4.36 -3.10
CA LEU A 267 1.47 -3.20 -2.23
C LEU A 267 2.94 -3.00 -1.82
N THR A 268 3.76 -4.04 -1.89
CA THR A 268 5.10 -4.01 -1.32
C THR A 268 6.21 -3.98 -2.36
N THR A 269 5.98 -4.57 -3.54
CA THR A 269 6.94 -4.61 -4.64
C THR A 269 7.54 -3.24 -4.99
N PRO A 270 6.77 -2.13 -5.05
CA PRO A 270 7.33 -0.81 -5.33
C PRO A 270 8.41 -0.35 -4.35
N TYR A 271 8.41 -0.88 -3.12
CA TYR A 271 9.30 -0.46 -2.04
C TYR A 271 10.49 -1.42 -1.84
N LEU A 272 10.51 -2.58 -2.48
CA LEU A 272 11.50 -3.64 -2.22
C LEU A 272 12.93 -3.18 -2.50
N LEU A 273 13.17 -2.59 -3.68
CA LEU A 273 14.53 -2.20 -4.09
C LEU A 273 15.04 -1.05 -3.19
N ASP A 274 14.18 -0.09 -2.89
CA ASP A 274 14.51 1.02 -1.99
C ASP A 274 14.81 0.54 -0.57
N ALA A 275 14.03 -0.41 -0.05
CA ALA A 275 14.28 -1.02 1.26
C ALA A 275 15.64 -1.73 1.30
N LEU A 276 16.01 -2.46 0.24
CA LEU A 276 17.32 -3.11 0.13
C LEU A 276 18.46 -2.09 0.08
N CYS A 277 18.32 -1.02 -0.68
CA CYS A 277 19.27 0.09 -0.69
C CYS A 277 19.39 0.76 0.69
N LYS A 278 18.27 1.01 1.39
CA LYS A 278 18.25 1.59 2.74
C LYS A 278 19.03 0.77 3.77
N ILE A 279 19.05 -0.56 3.65
CA ILE A 279 19.83 -1.44 4.54
C ILE A 279 21.25 -1.74 4.03
N GLY A 280 21.72 -1.04 3.00
CA GLY A 280 23.06 -1.19 2.44
C GLY A 280 23.25 -2.45 1.59
N ARG A 281 22.17 -3.06 1.09
CA ARG A 281 22.17 -4.29 0.28
C ARG A 281 21.81 -4.04 -1.18
N MET A 282 22.48 -3.05 -1.77
CA MET A 282 22.35 -2.71 -3.19
C MET A 282 22.72 -3.91 -4.10
N ASP A 283 23.66 -4.75 -3.66
CA ASP A 283 24.01 -6.01 -4.32
C ASP A 283 22.79 -6.93 -4.52
N LYS A 284 21.95 -7.06 -3.49
CA LYS A 284 20.72 -7.86 -3.54
C LYS A 284 19.64 -7.16 -4.37
N ALA A 285 19.54 -5.83 -4.29
CA ALA A 285 18.60 -5.07 -5.12
C ALA A 285 18.85 -5.32 -6.62
N TYR A 286 20.10 -5.20 -7.07
CA TYR A 286 20.47 -5.53 -8.46
C TYR A 286 20.25 -7.00 -8.79
N LYS A 287 20.61 -7.92 -7.87
CA LYS A 287 20.42 -9.36 -8.09
C LYS A 287 18.95 -9.71 -8.32
N ILE A 288 18.04 -9.14 -7.54
CA ILE A 288 16.59 -9.35 -7.70
C ILE A 288 16.09 -8.69 -8.98
N LEU A 289 16.50 -7.45 -9.27
CA LEU A 289 16.08 -6.72 -10.46
C LEU A 289 16.46 -7.46 -11.75
N LEU A 290 17.64 -8.08 -11.79
CA LEU A 290 18.18 -8.79 -12.95
C LEU A 290 17.88 -10.30 -12.93
N GLN A 291 17.10 -10.77 -11.96
CA GLN A 291 16.77 -12.18 -11.82
C GLN A 291 15.89 -12.65 -12.99
N THR A 292 16.24 -13.81 -13.57
CA THR A 292 15.47 -14.42 -14.67
C THR A 292 14.64 -15.62 -14.22
N LYS A 293 14.91 -16.17 -13.04
CA LYS A 293 14.11 -17.26 -12.46
C LYS A 293 12.73 -16.73 -12.07
N CYS A 294 11.69 -17.42 -12.52
CA CYS A 294 10.33 -17.24 -12.01
C CYS A 294 9.95 -18.48 -11.20
N ARG A 295 9.88 -18.35 -9.87
CA ARG A 295 9.42 -19.45 -9.00
C ARG A 295 7.89 -19.37 -8.87
N HIS A 296 7.20 -20.50 -8.99
CA HIS A 296 5.74 -20.68 -8.82
C HIS A 296 4.83 -20.23 -9.99
N GLY A 297 5.25 -20.40 -11.25
CA GLY A 297 4.31 -20.36 -12.39
C GLY A 297 3.72 -18.98 -12.74
N PHE A 298 4.14 -17.92 -12.06
CA PHE A 298 3.65 -16.55 -12.26
C PHE A 298 3.91 -15.98 -13.67
N MET A 299 4.74 -16.64 -14.48
CA MET A 299 5.15 -16.20 -15.82
C MET A 299 5.11 -17.30 -16.90
N SER A 300 4.31 -18.36 -16.76
CA SER A 300 4.30 -19.42 -17.81
C SER A 300 3.72 -19.00 -19.17
N GLU A 301 3.23 -17.77 -19.35
CA GLU A 301 2.71 -17.29 -20.65
C GLU A 301 3.16 -15.85 -21.03
N ALA A 302 4.44 -15.52 -20.84
CA ALA A 302 5.03 -14.38 -21.54
C ALA A 302 5.79 -14.89 -22.77
N GLY A 303 5.08 -15.02 -23.89
CA GLY A 303 5.62 -15.43 -25.18
C GLY A 303 6.92 -14.70 -25.53
N SER A 304 7.92 -15.49 -25.88
CA SER A 304 9.19 -15.07 -26.42
C SER A 304 8.98 -14.39 -27.78
N ASP A 305 9.08 -13.06 -27.81
CA ASP A 305 9.45 -12.36 -29.02
C ASP A 305 10.60 -11.39 -28.73
N ASN A 306 11.74 -11.72 -29.33
CA ASN A 306 12.93 -10.94 -29.64
C ASN A 306 13.43 -9.89 -28.62
N ASN A 307 14.56 -10.23 -27.98
CA ASN A 307 15.56 -9.35 -27.35
C ASN A 307 15.13 -8.35 -26.25
N THR A 308 13.86 -8.24 -25.89
CA THR A 308 13.36 -7.33 -24.83
C THR A 308 12.82 -8.02 -23.58
N GLY A 309 12.95 -9.35 -23.45
CA GLY A 309 12.41 -10.12 -22.32
C GLY A 309 13.07 -9.90 -20.94
N LYS A 310 14.03 -8.97 -20.81
CA LYS A 310 14.94 -8.87 -19.66
C LYS A 310 14.46 -7.96 -18.52
N ILE A 311 13.42 -7.17 -18.73
CA ILE A 311 12.90 -6.19 -17.75
C ILE A 311 11.38 -6.15 -17.91
N THR A 312 10.68 -7.25 -17.61
CA THR A 312 9.22 -7.36 -17.86
C THR A 312 8.41 -7.44 -16.56
N PHE A 313 9.02 -7.85 -15.44
CA PHE A 313 8.31 -8.09 -14.18
C PHE A 313 7.95 -6.79 -13.44
N LEU A 314 8.89 -5.83 -13.34
CA LEU A 314 8.64 -4.52 -12.73
C LEU A 314 7.91 -3.57 -13.71
N THR A 315 8.30 -3.54 -14.99
CA THR A 315 7.69 -2.67 -16.02
C THR A 315 6.21 -2.96 -16.29
N ARG A 316 5.75 -4.22 -16.36
CA ARG A 316 4.36 -4.49 -16.80
C ARG A 316 3.30 -4.31 -15.72
N ARG A 317 3.67 -4.21 -14.43
CA ARG A 317 2.72 -3.97 -13.32
C ARG A 317 3.10 -2.86 -12.34
N THR A 318 4.38 -2.54 -12.16
CA THR A 318 4.81 -1.33 -11.39
C THR A 318 5.16 -0.15 -12.30
N GLY A 319 5.21 -0.39 -13.61
CA GLY A 319 5.48 0.60 -14.64
C GLY A 319 6.86 1.21 -14.62
N LEU A 320 7.80 0.64 -13.85
CA LEU A 320 9.22 0.98 -13.84
C LEU A 320 9.84 0.71 -15.21
N ARG A 321 9.70 1.64 -16.17
CA ARG A 321 10.62 1.75 -17.31
C ARG A 321 11.88 2.47 -16.82
N LEU A 322 13.03 1.85 -17.05
CA LEU A 322 14.33 2.52 -17.04
C LEU A 322 14.48 3.31 -18.34
#